data_AF-A0A819S948-F1
#
_entry.id   AF-A0A819S948-F1
#
_cell.length_a   1.000
_cell.length_b   1.000
_cell.length_c   1.000
_cell.angle_alpha   90.00
_cell.angle_beta   90.00
_cell.angle_gamma   90.00
#
_symmetry.space_group_name_H-M   'P 1'
#
loop_
_entity.id
_entity.type
_entity.pdbx_description
1 polymer ?
#
loop_
_entity_poly.entity_id
_entity_poly.type
_entity_poly.pdbx_seq_one_letter_code
_entity_poly.pdbx_strand_id
1 'polypeptide(L)'
;MIITAFIYWLIFVDMIYCLDVIVTPPSIACTINTTRICGIYNEIARLIALVFIPSMLILIFGYGTIQHVKTSRRMSRLEGNTIHRIDRHLTQMVIGEISLIMISYIPNTIQRIYLVLTLDIEKNPLRLRIEILSGEVTFLMTTFQSSFSFYIYATMGGTLFRQTLNELFTRSFSRYCHVTENSHEEEILEICQLTHNVEV
;
A
#
# COMPACT_ATOMS: atom_id res chain seq x y z
N MET A 1 -18.84 4.36 7.85
CA MET A 1 -17.80 5.41 7.84
C MET A 1 -17.72 6.22 9.12
N ILE A 2 -18.83 6.68 9.73
CA ILE A 2 -18.78 7.46 10.98
C ILE A 2 -18.15 6.66 12.14
N ILE A 3 -18.56 5.40 12.31
CA ILE A 3 -18.03 4.52 13.37
C ILE A 3 -16.53 4.27 13.20
N THR A 4 -16.07 4.01 11.97
CA THR A 4 -14.64 3.79 11.68
C THR A 4 -13.83 5.07 11.90
N ALA A 5 -14.35 6.24 11.54
CA ALA A 5 -13.70 7.52 11.81
C ALA A 5 -13.64 7.83 13.30
N PHE A 6 -14.69 7.50 14.05
CA PHE A 6 -14.73 7.68 15.51
C PHE A 6 -13.73 6.76 16.23
N ILE A 7 -13.66 5.48 15.84
CA ILE A 7 -12.64 4.55 16.36
C ILE A 7 -11.24 5.06 16.04
N TYR A 8 -11.02 5.56 14.82
CA TYR A 8 -9.74 6.14 14.43
C TYR A 8 -9.38 7.34 15.30
N TRP A 9 -10.33 8.24 15.54
CA TRP A 9 -10.13 9.41 16.39
C TRP A 9 -9.75 9.03 17.82
N LEU A 10 -10.45 8.04 18.43
CA LEU A 10 -10.12 7.56 19.78
C LEU A 10 -8.68 7.03 19.88
N ILE A 11 -8.22 6.29 18.87
CA ILE A 11 -6.86 5.74 18.83
C ILE A 11 -5.81 6.87 18.72
N PHE A 12 -6.10 7.93 17.97
CA PHE A 12 -5.21 9.07 17.81
C PHE A 12 -5.21 10.02 19.02
N VAL A 13 -6.32 10.11 19.74
CA VAL A 13 -6.40 10.90 20.97
C VAL A 13 -5.44 10.34 22.02
N ASP A 14 -5.37 9.02 22.18
CA ASP A 14 -4.41 8.39 23.09
C ASP A 14 -2.95 8.69 22.69
N MET A 15 -2.64 8.76 21.39
CA MET A 15 -1.31 9.17 20.94
C MET A 15 -0.97 10.60 21.36
N ILE A 16 -1.95 11.51 21.35
CA ILE A 16 -1.74 12.92 21.74
C ILE A 16 -1.47 13.02 23.25
N TYR A 17 -2.20 12.27 24.08
CA TYR A 17 -1.96 12.24 25.53
C TYR A 17 -0.58 11.67 25.90
N CYS A 18 -0.05 10.83 25.03
CA CYS A 18 1.25 10.20 25.17
C CYS A 18 2.44 11.13 24.83
N LEU A 19 2.17 12.26 24.18
CA LEU A 19 3.14 13.30 23.85
C LEU A 19 3.24 14.30 25.01
N ASP A 20 4.02 13.95 26.03
CA ASP A 20 4.38 14.91 27.07
C ASP A 20 5.47 15.84 26.52
N VAL A 21 5.08 17.00 26.00
CA VAL A 21 6.00 18.01 25.45
C VAL A 21 6.56 18.82 26.61
N ILE A 22 7.63 18.31 27.22
CA ILE A 22 8.37 19.05 28.24
C ILE A 22 9.23 20.10 27.53
N VAL A 23 8.73 21.34 27.45
CA VAL A 23 9.53 22.49 27.00
C VAL A 23 10.46 22.88 28.14
N THR A 24 11.72 22.47 28.09
CA THR A 24 12.76 22.95 29.03
C THR A 24 13.48 24.17 28.43
N PRO A 25 13.17 25.41 28.87
CA PRO A 25 14.04 26.54 28.54
C PRO A 25 15.39 26.35 29.23
N PRO A 26 16.55 26.61 28.59
CA PRO A 26 16.76 27.39 27.37
C PRO A 26 17.18 26.57 26.12
N SER A 27 17.06 25.24 26.14
CA SER A 27 17.51 24.41 25.02
C SER A 27 16.42 24.32 23.94
N ILE A 28 16.78 24.66 22.70
CA ILE A 28 15.97 24.49 21.48
C ILE A 28 15.76 22.99 21.15
N ALA A 29 16.29 22.08 21.97
CA ALA A 29 16.10 20.65 21.85
C ALA A 29 14.77 20.23 22.47
N CYS A 30 13.75 19.99 21.65
CA CYS A 30 12.54 19.30 22.07
C CYS A 30 12.90 17.84 22.41
N THR A 31 13.23 17.55 23.67
CA THR A 31 13.37 16.17 24.15
C THR A 31 11.98 15.61 24.42
N ILE A 32 11.48 14.79 23.50
CA ILE A 32 10.24 14.04 23.66
C ILE A 32 10.51 12.95 24.71
N ASN A 33 10.00 13.14 25.94
CA ASN A 33 10.12 12.13 26.98
C ASN A 33 8.94 11.14 26.88
N THR A 34 8.92 10.34 25.82
CA THR A 34 7.96 9.24 25.72
C THR A 34 8.34 8.14 26.69
N THR A 35 7.45 7.81 27.63
CA THR A 35 7.62 6.61 28.46
C THR A 35 7.68 5.37 27.57
N ARG A 36 8.52 4.37 27.91
CA ARG A 36 8.65 3.14 27.09
C ARG A 36 7.31 2.45 26.86
N ILE A 37 6.45 2.44 27.87
CA ILE A 37 5.11 1.84 27.82
C ILE A 37 4.25 2.55 26.75
N CYS A 38 4.29 3.88 26.74
CA CYS A 38 3.59 4.68 25.77
C CYS A 38 4.06 4.40 24.33
N GLY A 39 5.39 4.31 24.10
CA GLY A 39 5.94 3.99 22.79
C GLY A 39 5.49 2.62 22.27
N ILE A 40 5.46 1.60 23.13
CA ILE A 40 4.99 0.26 22.79
C ILE A 40 3.47 0.27 22.50
N TYR A 41 2.69 0.91 23.37
CA TYR A 41 1.24 1.04 23.17
C TYR A 41 0.92 1.69 21.84
N ASN A 42 1.63 2.77 21.51
CA ASN A 42 1.45 3.48 20.26
C ASN A 42 1.71 2.58 19.03
N GLU A 43 2.83 1.86 19.01
CA GLU A 43 3.17 0.98 17.88
C GLU A 43 2.18 -0.20 17.74
N ILE A 44 1.69 -0.76 18.87
CA ILE A 44 0.65 -1.79 18.87
C ILE A 44 -0.69 -1.21 18.37
N ALA A 45 -1.09 -0.06 18.88
CA ALA A 45 -2.33 0.60 18.49
C ALA A 45 -2.32 0.93 16.99
N ARG A 46 -1.18 1.43 16.48
CA ARG A 46 -0.98 1.69 15.05
C ARG A 46 -1.10 0.41 14.21
N LEU A 47 -0.51 -0.70 14.65
CA LEU A 47 -0.63 -1.99 13.96
C LEU A 47 -2.09 -2.48 13.92
N ILE A 48 -2.81 -2.39 15.05
CA ILE A 48 -4.21 -2.80 15.12
C ILE A 48 -5.08 -1.91 14.22
N ALA A 49 -4.93 -0.59 14.34
CA ALA A 49 -5.75 0.40 13.66
C ALA A 49 -5.54 0.43 12.15
N LEU A 50 -4.29 0.34 11.69
CA LEU A 50 -3.95 0.50 10.28
C LEU A 50 -3.88 -0.81 9.52
N VAL A 51 -3.60 -1.93 10.20
CA VAL A 51 -3.40 -3.22 9.53
C VAL A 51 -4.53 -4.19 9.82
N PHE A 52 -4.79 -4.49 11.10
CA PHE A 52 -5.77 -5.52 11.45
C PHE A 52 -7.21 -5.09 11.18
N ILE A 53 -7.63 -3.90 11.62
CA ILE A 53 -9.01 -3.43 11.44
C ILE A 53 -9.39 -3.35 9.95
N PRO A 54 -8.62 -2.69 9.06
CA PRO A 54 -8.95 -2.63 7.64
C PRO A 54 -8.96 -4.00 7.00
N SER A 55 -7.99 -4.87 7.31
CA SER A 55 -7.93 -6.24 6.78
C SER A 55 -9.15 -7.06 7.18
N MET A 56 -9.57 -6.98 8.44
CA MET A 56 -10.76 -7.68 8.93
C MET A 56 -12.04 -7.15 8.29
N LEU A 57 -12.18 -5.83 8.15
CA LEU A 57 -13.34 -5.24 7.48
C LEU A 57 -13.42 -5.68 6.02
N ILE A 58 -12.30 -5.65 5.29
CA ILE A 58 -12.23 -6.09 3.90
C ILE A 58 -12.60 -7.58 3.78
N LEU A 59 -12.13 -8.43 4.69
CA LEU A 59 -12.51 -9.84 4.72
C LEU A 59 -14.00 -10.05 4.99
N ILE A 60 -14.57 -9.33 5.97
CA ILE A 60 -15.99 -9.43 6.32
C ILE A 60 -16.85 -8.97 5.14
N PHE A 61 -16.58 -7.79 4.57
CA PHE A 61 -17.31 -7.27 3.43
C PHE A 61 -17.11 -8.13 2.19
N GLY A 62 -15.88 -8.54 1.89
CA GLY A 62 -15.58 -9.43 0.75
C GLY A 62 -16.32 -10.75 0.86
N TYR A 63 -16.34 -11.36 2.05
CA TYR A 63 -17.11 -12.59 2.29
C TYR A 63 -18.61 -12.37 2.15
N GLY A 64 -19.14 -11.28 2.72
CA GLY A 64 -20.55 -10.90 2.60
C GLY A 64 -20.98 -10.70 1.14
N THR A 65 -20.15 -10.03 0.34
CA THR A 65 -20.38 -9.85 -1.11
C THR A 65 -20.40 -11.20 -1.82
N ILE A 66 -19.45 -12.10 -1.52
CA ILE A 66 -19.44 -13.45 -2.11
C ILE A 66 -20.72 -14.22 -1.77
N GLN A 67 -21.19 -14.15 -0.51
CA GLN A 67 -22.43 -14.81 -0.12
C GLN A 67 -23.66 -14.23 -0.83
N HIS A 68 -23.78 -12.90 -0.88
CA HIS A 68 -24.91 -12.23 -1.53
C HIS A 68 -24.94 -12.54 -3.03
N VAL A 69 -23.77 -12.52 -3.69
CA VAL A 69 -23.65 -12.87 -5.11
C VAL A 69 -24.01 -14.35 -5.34
N LYS A 70 -23.59 -15.27 -4.48
CA LYS A 70 -24.00 -16.68 -4.57
C LYS A 70 -25.52 -16.86 -4.47
N THR A 71 -26.17 -16.11 -3.58
CA THR A 71 -27.63 -16.13 -3.41
C THR A 71 -28.34 -15.53 -4.61
N SER A 72 -27.90 -14.36 -5.10
CA SER A 72 -28.45 -13.69 -6.28
C SER A 72 -28.34 -14.58 -7.54
N ARG A 73 -27.22 -15.30 -7.70
CA ARG A 73 -27.01 -16.24 -8.81
C ARG A 73 -27.95 -17.44 -8.83
N ARG A 74 -28.50 -17.86 -7.68
CA ARG A 74 -29.53 -18.93 -7.69
C ARG A 74 -30.78 -18.48 -8.42
N MET A 75 -31.04 -17.18 -8.49
CA MET A 75 -32.18 -16.59 -9.20
C MET A 75 -31.87 -16.30 -10.68
N SER A 76 -30.62 -15.95 -11.03
CA SER A 76 -30.22 -15.60 -12.41
C SER A 76 -29.34 -16.69 -13.06
N ARG A 77 -29.95 -17.77 -13.55
CA ARG A 77 -29.22 -18.92 -14.14
C ARG A 77 -28.57 -18.67 -15.52
N LEU A 78 -28.89 -17.58 -16.22
CA LEU A 78 -28.44 -17.36 -17.62
C LEU A 78 -27.13 -16.56 -17.80
N GLU A 79 -26.67 -15.76 -16.83
CA GLU A 79 -25.48 -14.87 -16.98
C GLU A 79 -24.24 -15.31 -16.15
N GLY A 80 -24.25 -16.51 -15.57
CA GLY A 80 -23.39 -16.87 -14.44
C GLY A 80 -21.88 -17.04 -14.69
N ASN A 81 -21.43 -17.29 -15.93
CA ASN A 81 -20.04 -17.73 -16.17
C ASN A 81 -19.01 -16.59 -16.19
N THR A 82 -19.33 -15.44 -16.77
CA THR A 82 -18.38 -14.31 -16.91
C THR A 82 -18.16 -13.60 -15.57
N ILE A 83 -19.25 -13.41 -14.81
CA ILE A 83 -19.23 -12.75 -13.48
C ILE A 83 -18.39 -13.56 -12.48
N HIS A 84 -18.38 -14.89 -12.58
CA HIS A 84 -17.57 -15.73 -11.69
C HIS A 84 -16.06 -15.47 -11.82
N ARG A 85 -15.58 -15.20 -13.04
CA ARG A 85 -14.15 -14.99 -13.27
C ARG A 85 -13.69 -13.67 -12.65
N ILE A 86 -14.48 -12.60 -12.79
CA ILE A 86 -14.19 -11.27 -12.26
C ILE A 86 -14.12 -11.30 -10.72
N ASP A 87 -15.12 -11.89 -10.06
CA ASP A 87 -15.15 -11.95 -8.58
C ASP A 87 -13.96 -12.73 -8.00
N ARG A 88 -13.53 -13.80 -8.68
CA ARG A 88 -12.37 -14.59 -8.25
C ARG A 88 -11.09 -13.77 -8.34
N HIS A 89 -10.89 -13.04 -9.43
CA HIS A 89 -9.73 -12.17 -9.60
C HIS A 89 -9.71 -11.05 -8.56
N LEU A 90 -10.84 -10.41 -8.30
CA LEU A 90 -10.95 -9.36 -7.28
C LEU A 90 -10.65 -9.91 -5.87
N THR A 91 -11.15 -11.09 -5.54
CA THR A 91 -10.85 -11.74 -4.26
C THR A 91 -9.37 -12.09 -4.12
N GLN A 92 -8.77 -12.68 -5.15
CA GLN A 92 -7.33 -13.00 -5.17
C GLN A 92 -6.48 -11.75 -5.02
N MET A 93 -6.88 -10.67 -5.68
CA MET A 93 -6.23 -9.38 -5.61
C MET A 93 -6.19 -8.83 -4.18
N VAL A 94 -7.36 -8.81 -3.52
CA VAL A 94 -7.51 -8.33 -2.14
C VAL A 94 -6.71 -9.18 -1.16
N ILE A 95 -6.71 -10.51 -1.32
CA ILE A 95 -5.91 -11.40 -0.48
C ILE A 95 -4.41 -11.12 -0.68
N GLY A 96 -3.98 -10.90 -1.92
CA GLY A 96 -2.60 -10.54 -2.23
C GLY A 96 -2.19 -9.22 -1.56
N GLU A 97 -3.04 -8.20 -1.63
CA GLU A 97 -2.83 -6.91 -0.98
C GLU A 97 -2.72 -7.05 0.54
N ILE A 98 -3.68 -7.72 1.19
CA ILE A 98 -3.64 -7.96 2.65
C ILE A 98 -2.36 -8.71 3.06
N SER A 99 -1.97 -9.74 2.30
CA SER A 99 -0.77 -10.53 2.59
C SER A 99 0.49 -9.66 2.50
N LEU A 100 0.58 -8.82 1.48
CA LEU A 100 1.72 -7.92 1.26
C LEU A 100 1.81 -6.84 2.34
N ILE A 101 0.67 -6.29 2.77
CA ILE A 101 0.60 -5.36 3.92
C ILE A 101 1.13 -6.05 5.18
N MET A 102 0.66 -7.26 5.49
CA MET A 102 1.09 -8.00 6.69
C MET A 102 2.60 -8.29 6.68
N ILE A 103 3.13 -8.75 5.54
CA ILE A 103 4.57 -9.03 5.37
C ILE A 103 5.41 -7.76 5.54
N SER A 104 4.90 -6.60 5.13
CA SER A 104 5.65 -5.34 5.17
C SER A 104 5.55 -4.62 6.52
N TYR A 105 4.36 -4.59 7.12
CA TYR A 105 4.11 -3.85 8.37
C TYR A 105 4.59 -4.58 9.61
N ILE A 106 4.45 -5.92 9.69
CA ILE A 106 4.83 -6.67 10.88
C ILE A 106 6.33 -6.49 11.22
N PRO A 107 7.28 -6.66 10.27
CA PRO A 107 8.70 -6.44 10.55
C PRO A 107 9.01 -5.01 11.00
N ASN A 108 8.38 -4.00 10.39
CA ASN A 108 8.55 -2.60 10.78
C ASN A 108 8.05 -2.35 12.21
N THR A 109 6.87 -2.87 12.57
CA THR A 109 6.34 -2.72 13.93
C THR A 109 7.21 -3.45 14.95
N ILE A 110 7.65 -4.68 14.67
CA ILE A 110 8.56 -5.42 15.57
C ILE A 110 9.87 -4.65 15.76
N GLN A 111 10.47 -4.14 14.68
CA GLN A 111 11.69 -3.34 14.73
C GLN A 111 11.50 -2.09 15.59
N ARG A 112 10.38 -1.38 15.45
CA ARG A 112 10.07 -0.18 16.24
C ARG A 112 9.85 -0.49 17.72
N ILE A 113 9.11 -1.54 18.04
CA ILE A 113 8.93 -2.02 19.43
C ILE A 113 10.29 -2.37 20.03
N TYR A 114 11.15 -3.07 19.28
CA TYR A 114 12.50 -3.40 19.72
C TYR A 114 13.35 -2.15 19.98
N LEU A 115 13.28 -1.12 19.12
CA LEU A 115 13.99 0.14 19.34
C LEU A 115 13.52 0.85 20.62
N VAL A 116 12.20 0.87 20.89
CA VAL A 116 11.64 1.46 22.12
C VAL A 116 12.10 0.68 23.36
N LEU A 117 12.12 -0.66 23.29
CA LEU A 117 12.54 -1.51 24.41
C LEU A 117 14.03 -1.39 24.74
N THR A 118 14.86 -1.10 23.74
CA THR A 118 16.32 -1.06 23.86
C THR A 118 16.89 0.36 23.92
N LEU A 119 16.04 1.39 24.12
CA LEU A 119 16.43 2.79 24.08
C LEU A 119 17.55 3.13 25.09
N ASP A 120 17.45 2.59 26.32
CA ASP A 120 18.36 2.94 27.43
C ASP A 120 19.50 1.93 27.62
N ILE A 121 19.66 0.98 26.70
CA ILE A 121 20.75 0.00 26.77
C ILE A 121 21.91 0.56 25.96
N GLU A 122 23.10 0.68 26.56
CA GLU A 122 24.32 1.06 25.83
C GLU A 122 24.60 0.07 24.70
N LYS A 123 24.78 0.58 23.48
CA LYS A 123 24.93 -0.24 22.27
C LYS A 123 26.36 -0.16 21.76
N ASN A 124 26.94 -1.31 21.45
CA ASN A 124 28.18 -1.40 20.68
C ASN A 124 27.99 -0.73 19.30
N PRO A 125 28.98 0.01 18.77
CA PRO A 125 28.88 0.65 17.45
C PRO A 125 28.44 -0.29 16.32
N LEU A 126 28.86 -1.57 16.34
CA LEU A 126 28.44 -2.54 15.33
C LEU A 126 26.93 -2.84 15.40
N ARG A 127 26.41 -3.01 16.63
CA ARG A 127 24.97 -3.27 16.86
C ARG A 127 24.13 -2.08 16.42
N LEU A 128 24.59 -0.86 16.71
CA LEU A 128 23.91 0.36 16.28
C LEU A 128 23.79 0.42 14.74
N ARG A 129 24.85 0.06 14.01
CA ARG A 129 24.83 0.02 12.53
C ARG A 129 23.84 -1.00 11.99
N ILE A 130 23.75 -2.19 12.60
CA ILE A 130 22.79 -3.22 12.21
C ILE A 130 21.36 -2.75 12.46
N GLU A 131 21.10 -2.10 13.60
CA GLU A 131 19.77 -1.59 13.94
C GLU A 131 19.31 -0.48 12.98
N ILE A 132 20.21 0.42 12.59
CA ILE A 132 19.95 1.44 11.57
C ILE A 132 19.65 0.78 10.22
N LEU A 133 20.50 -0.17 9.79
CA LEU A 133 20.28 -0.88 8.52
C LEU A 133 18.94 -1.64 8.51
N SER A 134 18.59 -2.33 9.59
CA SER A 134 17.30 -3.01 9.75
C SER A 134 16.14 -2.01 9.69
N GLY A 135 16.28 -0.85 10.35
CA GLY A 135 15.32 0.24 10.29
C GLY A 135 15.08 0.75 8.85
N GLU A 136 16.15 1.01 8.11
CA GLU A 136 16.06 1.45 6.70
C GLU A 136 15.45 0.39 5.80
N VAL A 137 15.81 -0.89 5.96
CA VAL A 137 15.25 -1.99 5.15
C VAL A 137 13.76 -2.15 5.42
N THR A 138 13.34 -2.15 6.68
CA THR A 138 11.91 -2.25 7.04
C THR A 138 11.12 -1.02 6.60
N PHE A 139 11.72 0.17 6.67
CA PHE A 139 11.12 1.39 6.12
C PHE A 139 10.92 1.28 4.60
N LEU A 140 11.95 0.87 3.86
CA LEU A 140 11.89 0.67 2.42
C LEU A 140 10.80 -0.33 2.03
N MET A 141 10.67 -1.43 2.77
CA MET A 141 9.57 -2.41 2.56
C MET A 141 8.20 -1.75 2.69
N THR A 142 7.99 -0.91 3.72
CA THR A 142 6.71 -0.21 3.89
C THR A 142 6.45 0.85 2.81
N THR A 143 7.47 1.56 2.33
CA THR A 143 7.32 2.50 1.22
C THR A 143 7.00 1.77 -0.08
N PHE A 144 7.64 0.63 -0.32
CA PHE A 144 7.44 -0.17 -1.51
C PHE A 144 6.02 -0.77 -1.57
N GLN A 145 5.44 -1.11 -0.42
CA GLN A 145 4.04 -1.53 -0.31
C GLN A 145 3.06 -0.52 -0.92
N SER A 146 3.26 0.79 -0.71
CA SER A 146 2.39 1.82 -1.29
C SER A 146 2.42 1.83 -2.82
N SER A 147 3.55 1.46 -3.41
CA SER A 147 3.70 1.32 -4.86
C SER A 147 3.10 0.00 -5.37
N PHE A 148 3.20 -1.07 -4.57
CA PHE A 148 2.66 -2.38 -4.96
C PHE A 148 1.15 -2.39 -5.14
N SER A 149 0.37 -1.69 -4.31
CA SER A 149 -1.08 -1.62 -4.52
C SER A 149 -1.39 -1.18 -5.95
N PHE A 150 -0.73 -0.13 -6.45
CA PHE A 150 -0.86 0.30 -7.86
C PHE A 150 -0.52 -0.83 -8.83
N TYR A 151 0.61 -1.53 -8.66
CA TYR A 151 0.98 -2.63 -9.55
C TYR A 151 0.02 -3.80 -9.50
N ILE A 152 -0.52 -4.13 -8.32
CA ILE A 152 -1.52 -5.19 -8.19
C ILE A 152 -2.82 -4.74 -8.89
N TYR A 153 -3.30 -3.50 -8.69
CA TYR A 153 -4.48 -2.98 -9.41
C TYR A 153 -4.22 -2.94 -10.93
N ALA A 154 -3.04 -2.52 -11.36
CA ALA A 154 -2.67 -2.40 -12.77
C ALA A 154 -2.52 -3.76 -13.47
N THR A 155 -1.87 -4.72 -12.81
CA THR A 155 -1.57 -6.02 -13.40
C THR A 155 -2.69 -7.02 -13.18
N MET A 156 -3.36 -7.04 -12.03
CA MET A 156 -4.42 -7.99 -11.70
C MET A 156 -5.84 -7.46 -11.87
N GLY A 157 -6.06 -6.14 -11.94
CA GLY A 157 -7.38 -5.50 -12.06
C GLY A 157 -8.15 -5.74 -13.36
N GLY A 158 -7.66 -6.63 -14.23
CA GLY A 158 -8.38 -7.12 -15.40
C GLY A 158 -7.90 -6.53 -16.72
N THR A 159 -8.33 -7.18 -17.81
CA THR A 159 -7.98 -6.82 -19.18
C THR A 159 -8.39 -5.41 -19.55
N LEU A 160 -9.44 -4.85 -18.94
CA LEU A 160 -9.94 -3.50 -19.23
C LEU A 160 -8.92 -2.40 -18.91
N PHE A 161 -8.26 -2.47 -17.75
CA PHE A 161 -7.24 -1.49 -17.41
C PHE A 161 -6.06 -1.61 -18.37
N ARG A 162 -5.62 -2.84 -18.67
CA ARG A 162 -4.53 -3.10 -19.63
C ARG A 162 -4.89 -2.63 -21.04
N GLN A 163 -6.11 -2.86 -21.49
CA GLN A 163 -6.61 -2.39 -22.78
C GLN A 163 -6.62 -0.86 -22.84
N THR A 164 -7.13 -0.21 -21.80
CA THR A 164 -7.17 1.26 -21.72
C THR A 164 -5.77 1.86 -21.67
N LEU A 165 -4.86 1.25 -20.90
CA LEU A 165 -3.45 1.67 -20.84
C LEU A 165 -2.78 1.51 -22.19
N ASN A 166 -2.99 0.37 -22.86
CA ASN A 166 -2.43 0.12 -24.18
C ASN A 166 -2.97 1.13 -25.19
N GLU A 167 -4.28 1.37 -25.22
CA GLU A 167 -4.88 2.39 -26.08
C GLU A 167 -4.33 3.80 -25.82
N LEU A 168 -4.11 4.17 -24.54
CA LEU A 168 -3.51 5.46 -24.19
C LEU A 168 -2.05 5.57 -24.63
N PHE A 169 -1.27 4.50 -24.46
CA PHE A 169 0.11 4.44 -24.93
C PHE A 169 0.18 4.52 -26.44
N THR A 170 -0.57 3.69 -27.16
CA THR A 170 -0.63 3.70 -28.63
C THR A 170 -1.06 5.08 -29.16
N ARG A 171 -2.07 5.71 -28.57
CA ARG A 171 -2.51 7.06 -28.98
C ARG A 171 -1.48 8.14 -28.67
N SER A 172 -0.80 8.08 -27.53
CA SER A 172 0.20 9.08 -27.15
C SER A 172 1.44 8.95 -28.03
N PHE A 173 1.87 7.72 -28.32
CA PHE A 173 2.99 7.43 -29.21
C PHE A 173 2.69 7.85 -30.65
N SER A 174 1.48 7.55 -31.15
CA SER A 174 1.01 7.99 -32.47
C SER A 174 1.00 9.53 -32.60
N ARG A 175 0.55 10.27 -31.58
CA ARG A 175 0.66 11.74 -31.59
C ARG A 175 2.09 12.23 -31.57
N TYR A 176 2.97 11.56 -30.83
CA TYR A 176 4.39 11.93 -30.78
C TYR A 176 5.02 11.80 -32.16
N CYS A 177 4.78 10.66 -32.86
CA CYS A 177 5.23 10.44 -34.23
C CYS A 177 4.72 11.51 -35.21
N HIS A 178 3.45 11.91 -35.09
CA HIS A 178 2.85 12.93 -35.97
C HIS A 178 3.41 14.34 -35.72
N VAL A 179 3.87 14.65 -34.50
CA VAL A 179 4.53 15.93 -34.21
C VAL A 179 5.96 15.94 -34.75
N THR A 180 6.69 14.82 -34.62
CA THR A 180 8.06 14.71 -35.14
C THR A 180 8.13 14.65 -36.67
N GLU A 181 7.09 14.23 -37.38
CA GLU A 181 7.06 14.29 -38.85
C GLU A 181 7.15 15.74 -39.39
N ASN A 182 6.75 16.74 -38.60
CA ASN A 182 6.88 18.15 -38.95
C ASN A 182 8.25 18.76 -38.59
N SER A 183 9.09 18.02 -37.86
CA SER A 183 10.47 18.41 -37.53
C SER A 183 11.42 17.45 -38.23
N HIS A 184 12.12 17.88 -39.29
CA HIS A 184 13.07 17.10 -40.10
C HIS A 184 14.15 16.32 -39.29
N GLU A 185 13.78 15.25 -38.60
CA GLU A 185 14.67 14.30 -37.92
C GLU A 185 14.34 12.89 -38.45
N GLU A 186 15.10 12.45 -39.46
CA GLU A 186 14.90 11.15 -40.15
C GLU A 186 15.07 9.93 -39.22
N GLU A 187 15.83 10.02 -38.12
CA GLU A 187 16.08 8.90 -37.20
C GLU A 187 14.85 8.48 -36.39
N ILE A 188 13.91 9.39 -36.10
CA ILE A 188 12.72 9.08 -35.29
C ILE A 188 11.67 8.32 -36.12
N LEU A 189 11.69 8.48 -37.45
CA LEU A 189 10.73 7.87 -38.37
C LEU A 189 10.87 6.33 -38.41
N GLU A 190 12.09 5.82 -38.29
CA GLU A 190 12.38 4.37 -38.32
C GLU A 190 11.78 3.64 -37.11
N ILE A 191 11.78 4.28 -35.93
CA ILE A 191 11.20 3.74 -34.70
C ILE A 191 9.66 3.68 -34.79
N CYS A 192 9.03 4.66 -35.45
CA CYS A 192 7.58 4.70 -35.65
C CYS A 192 7.10 3.67 -36.70
N GLN A 193 7.91 3.31 -37.70
CA GLN A 193 7.58 2.26 -38.67
C GLN A 193 7.67 0.85 -38.07
N LEU A 194 8.60 0.63 -37.13
CA LEU A 194 8.75 -0.67 -36.44
C LEU A 194 7.55 -1.02 -35.56
N THR A 195 6.92 -0.05 -34.91
CA THR A 195 5.74 -0.28 -34.04
C THR A 195 4.47 -0.60 -34.83
N HIS A 196 4.31 -0.09 -36.06
CA HIS A 196 3.13 -0.38 -36.89
C HIS A 196 3.10 -1.83 -37.41
N ASN A 197 4.24 -2.53 -37.44
CA ASN A 197 4.33 -3.93 -37.88
C ASN A 197 4.10 -4.96 -36.76
N VAL A 198 3.95 -4.53 -35.49
CA VAL A 198 3.77 -5.44 -34.33
C VAL A 198 2.29 -5.71 -34.02
N GLU A 199 1.37 -4.95 -34.61
CA GLU A 199 -0.09 -5.08 -34.36
C GLU A 199 -0.84 -6.00 -35.36
N VAL A 200 -0.14 -6.83 -36.16
CA VAL A 200 -0.75 -7.83 -37.06
C VAL A 200 -0.69 -9.24 -36.48
#